data_AF-A0A524LF53-F1
#
_entry.id   AF-A0A524LF53-F1
#
_cell.length_a   1.000
_cell.length_b   1.000
_cell.length_c   1.000
_cell.angle_alpha   90.00
_cell.angle_beta   90.00
_cell.angle_gamma   90.00
#
_symmetry.space_group_name_H-M   'P 1'
#
loop_
_entity.id
_entity.type
_entity.pdbx_description
1 polymer ?
#
loop_
_entity_poly.entity_id
_entity_poly.type
_entity_poly.pdbx_seq_one_letter_code
_entity_poly.pdbx_strand_id
1 'polypeptide(L)'
;MKAILRIIIMAIPFIVNAGEYNAAEFYSQSADYIVSPQNLMEMKHPFIVEQLKIVEAAHPQIFLREVGQSVERRSINMLTFGQGKTKVLLWSQMHGDEPTATAALLSVYLYFARNFDSPFVQELYKNLTIHSIVMLNPDGAQRYQRRNAQGIDINRDAQRLVCPESRVLKGIKEDINPEYGFNLHNMGGRETAGDGGKLLNIALMAPPFNKGEEASPTRDRAKQLVVEIKRILDQLIEGHVAKYKADYMPRAFGDAFQHWGVSTVLIESGLTDNTDPH
;
A
#
# COMPACT_ATOMS: atom_id res chain seq x y z
N MET A 1 10.10 -7.15 12.64
CA MET A 1 10.85 -6.60 11.47
C MET A 1 10.93 -7.59 10.30
N LYS A 2 11.57 -8.77 10.42
CA LYS A 2 11.72 -9.74 9.30
C LYS A 2 10.39 -10.14 8.62
N ALA A 3 9.33 -10.41 9.40
CA ALA A 3 8.00 -10.72 8.88
C ALA A 3 7.35 -9.55 8.09
N ILE A 4 7.55 -8.30 8.54
CA ILE A 4 7.00 -7.10 7.87
C ILE A 4 7.68 -6.86 6.53
N LEU A 5 9.01 -7.03 6.48
CA LEU A 5 9.79 -6.91 5.25
C LEU A 5 9.28 -7.88 4.17
N ARG A 6 8.92 -9.09 4.58
CA ARG A 6 8.40 -10.13 3.72
C ARG A 6 7.03 -9.81 3.11
N ILE A 7 6.16 -9.08 3.82
CA ILE A 7 4.90 -8.57 3.24
C ILE A 7 5.19 -7.64 2.06
N ILE A 8 6.13 -6.71 2.25
CA ILE A 8 6.50 -5.77 1.20
C ILE A 8 7.14 -6.51 0.03
N ILE A 9 8.02 -7.49 0.28
CA ILE A 9 8.59 -8.36 -0.76
C ILE A 9 7.52 -9.01 -1.62
N MET A 10 6.43 -9.51 -1.03
CA MET A 10 5.34 -10.07 -1.84
C MET A 10 4.58 -9.02 -2.63
N ALA A 11 4.36 -7.83 -2.06
CA ALA A 11 3.67 -6.76 -2.77
C ALA A 11 4.46 -6.29 -4.00
N ILE A 12 5.79 -6.38 -3.96
CA ILE A 12 6.68 -5.86 -5.00
C ILE A 12 6.41 -6.47 -6.38
N PRO A 13 6.43 -7.81 -6.60
CA PRO A 13 6.11 -8.41 -7.90
C PRO A 13 4.72 -8.06 -8.46
N PHE A 14 3.79 -7.65 -7.60
CA PHE A 14 2.46 -7.18 -8.02
C PHE A 14 2.41 -5.67 -8.28
N ILE A 15 3.38 -4.91 -7.76
CA ILE A 15 3.53 -3.46 -7.94
C ILE A 15 4.37 -3.16 -9.20
N VAL A 16 5.49 -3.86 -9.37
CA VAL A 16 6.31 -3.80 -10.58
C VAL A 16 5.80 -4.83 -11.55
N ASN A 17 5.37 -4.45 -12.75
CA ASN A 17 5.14 -5.42 -13.83
C ASN A 17 6.48 -5.68 -14.51
N ALA A 18 7.35 -6.46 -13.86
CA ALA A 18 8.72 -6.71 -14.33
C ALA A 18 8.71 -7.85 -15.36
N GLY A 19 8.63 -7.47 -16.63
CA GLY A 19 9.13 -8.31 -17.72
C GLY A 19 10.62 -8.58 -17.48
N GLU A 20 10.96 -9.87 -17.40
CA GLU A 20 12.33 -10.40 -17.46
C GLU A 20 13.33 -9.94 -16.40
N TYR A 21 13.14 -10.35 -15.16
CA TYR A 21 14.28 -10.66 -14.28
C TYR A 21 14.04 -12.00 -13.59
N ASN A 22 15.09 -12.62 -13.03
CA ASN A 22 15.08 -13.96 -12.40
C ASN A 22 14.22 -14.05 -11.11
N ALA A 23 13.20 -13.20 -11.03
CA ALA A 23 11.93 -13.40 -10.37
C ALA A 23 11.01 -14.39 -11.14
N ALA A 24 11.44 -15.02 -12.24
CA ALA A 24 10.65 -15.99 -13.01
C ALA A 24 10.07 -17.15 -12.18
N GLU A 25 10.76 -17.62 -11.14
CA GLU A 25 10.24 -18.67 -10.24
C GLU A 25 9.13 -18.14 -9.31
N PHE A 26 9.18 -16.85 -8.93
CA PHE A 26 8.12 -16.18 -8.16
C PHE A 26 7.03 -15.58 -9.07
N TYR A 27 7.32 -15.18 -10.31
CA TYR A 27 6.39 -14.69 -11.33
C TYR A 27 5.58 -15.81 -11.95
N SER A 28 6.18 -16.95 -12.27
CA SER A 28 5.45 -18.13 -12.74
C SER A 28 4.45 -18.63 -11.70
N GLN A 29 4.75 -18.44 -10.41
CA GLN A 29 3.80 -18.69 -9.33
C GLN A 29 2.83 -17.51 -9.13
N SER A 30 3.28 -16.25 -9.13
CA SER A 30 2.46 -15.08 -8.79
C SER A 30 1.49 -14.63 -9.89
N ALA A 31 1.71 -15.00 -11.16
CA ALA A 31 0.80 -14.69 -12.27
C ALA A 31 -0.63 -15.18 -12.01
N ASP A 32 -0.78 -16.33 -11.35
CA ASP A 32 -2.09 -16.91 -10.99
C ASP A 32 -2.87 -16.06 -9.97
N TYR A 33 -2.21 -15.09 -9.34
CA TYR A 33 -2.72 -14.28 -8.23
C TYR A 33 -2.94 -12.81 -8.62
N ILE A 34 -2.65 -12.41 -9.86
CA ILE A 34 -2.79 -11.02 -10.30
C ILE A 34 -4.27 -10.64 -10.35
N VAL A 35 -4.65 -9.63 -9.58
CA VAL A 35 -5.98 -9.05 -9.57
C VAL A 35 -5.89 -7.64 -10.12
N SER A 36 -5.75 -7.55 -11.43
CA SER A 36 -5.79 -6.30 -12.17
C SER A 36 -6.56 -6.50 -13.48
N PRO A 37 -7.52 -5.63 -13.82
CA PRO A 37 -8.01 -5.57 -15.19
C PRO A 37 -6.87 -5.21 -16.15
N GLN A 38 -7.06 -5.50 -17.44
CA GLN A 38 -6.12 -5.06 -18.49
C GLN A 38 -5.93 -3.53 -18.48
N ASN A 39 -6.97 -2.80 -18.10
CA ASN A 39 -6.95 -1.36 -17.92
C ASN A 39 -7.21 -0.99 -16.45
N LEU A 40 -6.18 -0.47 -15.76
CA LEU A 40 -6.27 -0.06 -14.36
C LEU A 40 -7.36 1.01 -14.08
N MET A 41 -7.81 1.76 -15.09
CA MET A 41 -8.95 2.69 -14.94
C MET A 41 -10.29 1.97 -14.67
N GLU A 42 -10.35 0.65 -14.90
CA GLU A 42 -11.51 -0.19 -14.62
C GLU A 42 -11.56 -0.65 -13.16
N MET A 43 -10.53 -0.37 -12.35
CA MET A 43 -10.50 -0.62 -10.91
C MET A 43 -11.42 0.35 -10.13
N LYS A 44 -12.70 0.30 -10.48
CA LYS A 44 -13.78 1.08 -9.87
C LYS A 44 -14.38 0.32 -8.71
N HIS A 45 -15.13 1.03 -7.87
CA HIS A 45 -15.69 0.49 -6.63
C HIS A 45 -16.48 -0.83 -6.82
N PRO A 46 -17.37 -1.01 -7.83
CA PRO A 46 -18.07 -2.28 -8.02
C PRO A 46 -17.14 -3.46 -8.28
N PHE A 47 -16.12 -3.28 -9.13
CA PHE A 47 -15.12 -4.30 -9.41
C PHE A 47 -14.36 -4.68 -8.13
N ILE A 48 -13.92 -3.68 -7.35
CA ILE A 48 -13.21 -3.95 -6.09
C ILE A 48 -14.09 -4.68 -5.08
N VAL A 49 -15.36 -4.31 -4.93
CA VAL A 49 -16.28 -5.02 -4.03
C VAL A 49 -16.46 -6.48 -4.43
N GLU A 50 -16.48 -6.80 -5.72
CA GLU A 50 -16.52 -8.17 -6.22
C GLU A 50 -15.22 -8.92 -5.88
N GLN A 51 -14.06 -8.32 -6.17
CA GLN A 51 -12.76 -8.94 -5.87
C GLN A 51 -12.56 -9.17 -4.37
N LEU A 52 -13.03 -8.26 -3.51
CA LEU A 52 -12.96 -8.43 -2.06
C LEU A 52 -13.73 -9.66 -1.58
N LYS A 53 -14.90 -9.94 -2.17
CA LYS A 53 -15.68 -11.15 -1.84
C LYS A 53 -14.97 -12.42 -2.29
N ILE A 54 -14.34 -12.39 -3.47
CA ILE A 54 -13.53 -13.52 -3.98
C ILE A 54 -12.36 -13.78 -3.03
N VAL A 55 -11.65 -12.72 -2.62
CA VAL A 55 -10.51 -12.81 -1.71
C VAL A 55 -10.91 -13.35 -0.34
N GLU A 56 -12.02 -12.90 0.24
CA GLU A 56 -12.54 -13.43 1.51
C GLU A 56 -12.92 -14.91 1.38
N ALA A 57 -13.64 -15.28 0.32
CA ALA A 57 -14.07 -16.67 0.10
C ALA A 57 -12.90 -17.63 -0.17
N ALA A 58 -11.73 -17.11 -0.55
CA ALA A 58 -10.56 -17.92 -0.87
C ALA A 58 -9.95 -18.61 0.36
N HIS A 59 -10.12 -18.08 1.57
CA HIS A 59 -9.61 -18.72 2.80
C HIS A 59 -10.30 -18.22 4.08
N PRO A 60 -10.68 -19.09 5.04
CA PRO A 60 -11.39 -18.71 6.27
C PRO A 60 -10.59 -17.83 7.26
N GLN A 61 -9.31 -17.58 6.99
CA GLN A 61 -8.45 -16.72 7.80
C GLN A 61 -8.30 -15.31 7.24
N ILE A 62 -9.04 -15.00 6.17
CA ILE A 62 -9.15 -13.67 5.60
C ILE A 62 -10.54 -13.15 5.93
N PHE A 63 -10.59 -11.98 6.56
CA PHE A 63 -11.84 -11.37 7.01
C PHE A 63 -12.07 -10.06 6.28
N LEU A 64 -13.24 -9.92 5.64
CA LEU A 64 -13.68 -8.67 5.03
C LEU A 64 -14.64 -7.93 5.97
N ARG A 65 -14.46 -6.61 6.08
CA ARG A 65 -15.39 -5.75 6.82
C ARG A 65 -15.56 -4.41 6.13
N GLU A 66 -16.80 -3.94 6.00
CA GLU A 66 -17.08 -2.52 5.72
C GLU A 66 -16.72 -1.69 6.97
N VAL A 67 -15.82 -0.73 6.80
CA VAL A 67 -15.29 0.12 7.87
C VAL A 67 -15.81 1.55 7.82
N GLY A 68 -16.63 1.87 6.81
CA GLY A 68 -17.28 3.14 6.66
C GLY A 68 -17.73 3.38 5.23
N GLN A 69 -18.10 4.62 4.95
CA GLN A 69 -18.64 5.01 3.65
C GLN A 69 -18.02 6.33 3.19
N SER A 70 -17.86 6.49 1.88
CA SER A 70 -17.45 7.74 1.25
C SER A 70 -18.54 8.80 1.29
N VAL A 71 -18.24 9.99 0.76
CA VAL A 71 -19.22 11.09 0.60
C VAL A 71 -20.47 10.62 -0.15
N GLU A 72 -20.30 9.86 -1.23
CA GLU A 72 -21.40 9.34 -2.05
C GLU A 72 -21.89 7.95 -1.59
N ARG A 73 -21.63 7.58 -0.33
CA ARG A 73 -22.14 6.34 0.30
C ARG A 73 -21.61 5.05 -0.32
N ARG A 74 -20.46 5.07 -0.98
CA ARG A 74 -19.76 3.84 -1.39
C ARG A 74 -19.04 3.24 -0.20
N SER A 75 -19.12 1.92 -0.04
CA SER A 75 -18.47 1.21 1.06
C SER A 75 -16.95 1.34 0.98
N ILE A 76 -16.33 1.64 2.11
CA ILE A 76 -14.89 1.56 2.33
C ILE A 76 -14.66 0.26 3.08
N ASN A 77 -13.83 -0.62 2.52
CA ASN A 77 -13.69 -1.99 2.99
C ASN A 77 -12.26 -2.27 3.44
N MET A 78 -12.14 -3.12 4.44
CA MET A 78 -10.87 -3.54 5.01
C MET A 78 -10.77 -5.07 5.00
N LEU A 79 -9.64 -5.58 4.51
CA LEU A 79 -9.28 -6.98 4.66
C LEU A 79 -8.39 -7.15 5.90
N THR A 80 -8.54 -8.26 6.62
CA THR A 80 -7.69 -8.63 7.76
C THR A 80 -7.16 -10.05 7.60
N PHE A 81 -5.87 -10.24 7.90
CA PHE A 81 -5.22 -11.55 7.91
C PHE A 81 -4.22 -11.64 9.08
N GLY A 82 -4.16 -12.79 9.75
CA GLY A 82 -3.20 -13.03 10.84
C GLY A 82 -3.73 -12.78 12.24
N GLN A 83 -3.06 -13.38 13.21
CA GLN A 83 -3.43 -13.39 14.64
C GLN A 83 -2.26 -12.97 15.55
N GLY A 84 -1.20 -12.41 14.98
CA GLY A 84 -0.01 -12.03 15.71
C GLY A 84 -0.16 -10.72 16.48
N LYS A 85 0.73 -10.52 17.46
CA LYS A 85 0.69 -9.33 18.33
C LYS A 85 1.06 -8.04 17.60
N THR A 86 1.92 -8.13 16.59
CA THR A 86 2.35 -6.95 15.84
C THR A 86 1.31 -6.59 14.78
N LYS A 87 0.66 -5.46 15.00
CA LYS A 87 -0.40 -4.95 14.11
C LYS A 87 0.18 -4.06 13.02
N VAL A 88 -0.25 -4.30 11.80
CA VAL A 88 0.17 -3.56 10.60
C VAL A 88 -1.06 -3.00 9.92
N LEU A 89 -1.04 -1.72 9.55
CA LEU A 89 -2.08 -1.09 8.75
C LEU A 89 -1.53 -0.66 7.38
N LEU A 90 -2.17 -1.09 6.31
CA LEU A 90 -1.93 -0.64 4.95
C LEU A 90 -3.16 0.10 4.45
N TRP A 91 -2.98 1.16 3.67
CA TRP A 91 -4.07 1.79 2.95
C TRP A 91 -3.62 2.22 1.57
N SER A 92 -4.48 2.01 0.59
CA SER A 92 -4.26 2.38 -0.81
C SER A 92 -5.35 3.30 -1.35
N GLN A 93 -5.03 3.93 -2.47
CA GLN A 93 -5.96 4.70 -3.30
C GLN A 93 -6.74 5.75 -2.49
N MET A 94 -6.03 6.44 -1.59
CA MET A 94 -6.54 7.67 -0.97
C MET A 94 -6.63 8.80 -2.00
N HIS A 95 -5.80 8.73 -3.04
CA HIS A 95 -6.03 9.40 -4.31
C HIS A 95 -6.70 8.41 -5.27
N GLY A 96 -7.82 8.80 -5.87
CA GLY A 96 -8.64 7.86 -6.63
C GLY A 96 -8.02 7.38 -7.94
N ASP A 97 -7.09 8.14 -8.51
CA ASP A 97 -6.33 7.87 -9.74
C ASP A 97 -5.07 7.01 -9.52
N GLU A 98 -4.89 6.43 -8.34
CA GLU A 98 -3.71 5.62 -7.97
C GLU A 98 -4.09 4.15 -7.64
N PRO A 99 -4.53 3.35 -8.63
CA PRO A 99 -5.07 2.00 -8.40
C PRO A 99 -4.03 0.89 -8.23
N THR A 100 -2.74 1.14 -8.51
CA THR A 100 -1.71 0.08 -8.57
C THR A 100 -1.58 -0.67 -7.24
N ALA A 101 -1.50 0.06 -6.13
CA ALA A 101 -1.42 -0.55 -4.81
C ALA A 101 -2.70 -1.32 -4.43
N THR A 102 -3.87 -0.90 -4.93
CA THR A 102 -5.13 -1.61 -4.71
C THR A 102 -5.09 -3.00 -5.35
N ALA A 103 -4.61 -3.12 -6.59
CA ALA A 103 -4.41 -4.41 -7.26
C ALA A 103 -3.42 -5.28 -6.49
N ALA A 104 -2.26 -4.70 -6.12
CA ALA A 104 -1.23 -5.43 -5.40
C ALA A 104 -1.73 -5.98 -4.06
N LEU A 105 -2.52 -5.22 -3.30
CA LEU A 105 -3.11 -5.71 -2.06
C LEU A 105 -4.03 -6.90 -2.31
N LEU A 106 -4.95 -6.82 -3.28
CA LEU A 106 -5.83 -7.95 -3.61
C LEU A 106 -5.03 -9.22 -3.96
N SER A 107 -3.98 -9.07 -4.76
CA SER A 107 -3.07 -10.17 -5.11
C SER A 107 -2.33 -10.76 -3.93
N VAL A 108 -1.81 -9.93 -3.02
CA VAL A 108 -1.14 -10.40 -1.80
C VAL A 108 -2.08 -11.22 -0.92
N TYR A 109 -3.35 -10.82 -0.77
CA TYR A 109 -4.31 -11.60 0.01
C TYR A 109 -4.69 -12.92 -0.67
N LEU A 110 -4.82 -12.96 -2.01
CA LEU A 110 -4.97 -14.24 -2.72
C LEU A 110 -3.76 -15.14 -2.53
N TYR A 111 -2.55 -14.57 -2.54
CA TYR A 111 -1.33 -15.34 -2.26
C TYR A 111 -1.38 -15.95 -0.85
N PHE A 112 -1.80 -15.18 0.17
CA PHE A 112 -2.03 -15.72 1.52
C PHE A 112 -3.03 -16.86 1.52
N ALA A 113 -4.14 -16.72 0.79
CA ALA A 113 -5.19 -17.71 0.74
C ALA A 113 -4.70 -19.06 0.18
N ARG A 114 -4.07 -19.06 -1.01
CA ARG A 114 -3.69 -20.33 -1.65
C ARG A 114 -2.39 -20.94 -1.10
N ASN A 115 -1.57 -20.15 -0.42
CA ASN A 115 -0.30 -20.60 0.15
C ASN A 115 -0.34 -20.65 1.68
N PHE A 116 -1.53 -20.75 2.28
CA PHE A 116 -1.71 -20.65 3.73
C PHE A 116 -0.80 -21.61 4.50
N ASP A 117 -0.67 -22.85 4.06
CA ASP A 117 0.13 -23.88 4.74
C ASP A 117 1.64 -23.76 4.50
N SER A 118 2.09 -22.85 3.64
CA SER A 118 3.52 -22.62 3.44
C SER A 118 4.17 -22.12 4.75
N PRO A 119 5.40 -22.56 5.08
CA PRO A 119 6.09 -22.12 6.28
C PRO A 119 6.18 -20.59 6.40
N PHE A 120 6.33 -19.93 5.24
CA PHE A 120 6.41 -18.50 5.13
C PHE A 120 5.08 -17.79 5.48
N VAL A 121 3.95 -18.19 4.88
CA VAL A 121 2.65 -17.58 5.20
C VAL A 121 2.22 -17.90 6.62
N GLN A 122 2.50 -19.12 7.12
CA GLN A 122 2.30 -19.47 8.52
C GLN A 122 3.09 -18.58 9.48
N GLU A 123 4.33 -18.23 9.15
CA GLU A 123 5.13 -17.31 9.97
C GLU A 123 4.48 -15.92 10.03
N LEU A 124 3.99 -15.41 8.90
CA LEU A 124 3.30 -14.12 8.85
C LEU A 124 2.00 -14.15 9.66
N TYR A 125 1.19 -15.18 9.45
CA TYR A 125 -0.08 -15.38 10.16
C TYR A 125 0.10 -15.40 11.68
N LYS A 126 1.16 -16.05 12.18
CA LYS A 126 1.44 -16.18 13.62
C LYS A 126 2.03 -14.92 14.24
N ASN A 127 2.81 -14.14 13.49
CA ASN A 127 3.56 -13.00 14.03
C ASN A 127 2.88 -11.65 13.80
N LEU A 128 2.02 -11.54 12.79
CA LEU A 128 1.38 -10.30 12.39
C LEU A 128 -0.14 -10.40 12.41
N THR A 129 -0.79 -9.26 12.63
CA THR A 129 -2.18 -9.02 12.22
C THR A 129 -2.17 -7.85 11.24
N ILE A 130 -2.47 -8.18 9.99
CA ILE A 130 -2.38 -7.27 8.83
C ILE A 130 -3.78 -6.77 8.50
N HIS A 131 -3.95 -5.46 8.54
CA HIS A 131 -5.18 -4.79 8.16
C HIS A 131 -4.93 -3.94 6.92
N SER A 132 -5.78 -4.05 5.91
CA SER A 132 -5.59 -3.32 4.65
C SER A 132 -6.89 -2.66 4.21
N ILE A 133 -6.92 -1.32 4.21
CA ILE A 133 -8.00 -0.55 3.57
C ILE A 133 -7.70 -0.51 2.07
N VAL A 134 -8.41 -1.34 1.30
CA VAL A 134 -8.08 -1.65 -0.09
C VAL A 134 -8.42 -0.50 -1.05
N MET A 135 -9.41 0.33 -0.73
CA MET A 135 -9.74 1.53 -1.50
C MET A 135 -10.32 2.58 -0.57
N LEU A 136 -9.51 3.58 -0.19
CA LEU A 136 -9.94 4.61 0.75
C LEU A 136 -10.84 5.67 0.10
N ASN A 137 -10.59 6.03 -1.17
CA ASN A 137 -11.34 7.04 -1.91
C ASN A 137 -12.13 6.42 -3.09
N PRO A 138 -13.21 5.66 -2.82
CA PRO A 138 -13.99 5.03 -3.88
C PRO A 138 -14.70 6.04 -4.80
N ASP A 139 -14.98 7.25 -4.32
CA ASP A 139 -15.62 8.29 -5.11
C ASP A 139 -14.67 8.91 -6.14
N GLY A 140 -13.41 9.14 -5.74
CA GLY A 140 -12.34 9.56 -6.64
C GLY A 140 -12.01 8.45 -7.64
N ALA A 141 -11.95 7.18 -7.18
CA ALA A 141 -11.68 6.03 -8.04
C ALA A 141 -12.74 5.84 -9.13
N GLN A 142 -14.02 6.04 -8.79
CA GLN A 142 -15.11 5.97 -9.77
C GLN A 142 -14.93 6.93 -10.96
N ARG A 143 -14.23 8.05 -10.73
CA ARG A 143 -13.98 9.13 -11.69
C ARG A 143 -12.53 9.18 -12.18
N TYR A 144 -11.69 8.26 -11.72
CA TYR A 144 -10.26 8.27 -11.97
C TYR A 144 -9.63 9.65 -11.69
N GLN A 145 -9.85 10.16 -10.48
CA GLN A 145 -9.32 11.45 -10.05
C GLN A 145 -8.71 11.37 -8.65
N ARG A 146 -7.70 12.20 -8.41
CA ARG A 146 -7.05 12.34 -7.10
C ARG A 146 -7.99 12.65 -5.94
N ARG A 147 -8.91 13.60 -6.13
CA ARG A 147 -9.74 14.16 -5.04
C ARG A 147 -11.01 13.34 -4.80
N ASN A 148 -11.58 13.41 -3.60
CA ASN A 148 -12.90 12.79 -3.33
C ASN A 148 -14.04 13.55 -4.03
N ALA A 149 -15.29 13.12 -3.81
CA ALA A 149 -16.46 13.76 -4.44
C ALA A 149 -16.66 15.24 -4.08
N GLN A 150 -16.08 15.72 -2.98
CA GLN A 150 -16.13 17.13 -2.56
C GLN A 150 -15.00 17.97 -3.16
N GLY A 151 -14.12 17.38 -3.97
CA GLY A 151 -12.94 18.06 -4.50
C GLY A 151 -11.82 18.23 -3.46
N ILE A 152 -11.86 17.51 -2.34
CA ILE A 152 -10.82 17.57 -1.31
C ILE A 152 -9.77 16.50 -1.58
N ASP A 153 -8.49 16.89 -1.50
CA ASP A 153 -7.39 15.93 -1.43
C ASP A 153 -7.37 15.35 0.00
N ILE A 154 -7.74 14.08 0.13
CA ILE A 154 -7.80 13.38 1.42
C ILE A 154 -6.43 13.43 2.13
N ASN A 155 -5.33 13.40 1.38
CA ASN A 155 -3.97 13.53 1.92
C ASN A 155 -3.59 14.99 2.27
N ARG A 156 -4.57 15.89 2.37
CA ARG A 156 -4.44 17.25 2.93
C ARG A 156 -5.46 17.53 4.04
N ASP A 157 -6.15 16.50 4.53
CA ASP A 157 -7.24 16.61 5.50
C ASP A 157 -6.94 15.96 6.86
N ALA A 158 -5.71 15.47 7.10
CA ALA A 158 -5.38 14.69 8.31
C ALA A 158 -5.55 15.47 9.64
N GLN A 159 -5.50 16.80 9.62
CA GLN A 159 -5.71 17.64 10.81
C GLN A 159 -7.18 17.95 11.10
N ARG A 160 -7.99 18.13 10.04
CA ARG A 160 -9.36 18.62 10.17
C ARG A 160 -10.40 17.51 10.08
N LEU A 161 -10.06 16.43 9.38
CA LEU A 161 -10.92 15.25 9.21
C LEU A 161 -12.33 15.65 8.71
N VAL A 162 -12.37 16.59 7.76
CA VAL A 162 -13.60 17.06 7.13
C VAL A 162 -14.24 15.95 6.30
N CYS A 163 -13.42 15.19 5.57
CA CYS A 163 -13.85 14.09 4.72
C CYS A 163 -14.29 12.88 5.55
N PRO A 164 -15.39 12.19 5.19
CA PRO A 164 -15.75 10.93 5.83
C PRO A 164 -14.65 9.86 5.66
N GLU A 165 -13.96 9.83 4.51
CA GLU A 165 -12.83 8.92 4.27
C GLU A 165 -11.69 9.17 5.27
N SER A 166 -11.38 10.44 5.54
CA SER A 166 -10.35 10.84 6.52
C SER A 166 -10.72 10.40 7.94
N ARG A 167 -12.00 10.53 8.32
CA ARG A 167 -12.50 10.05 9.61
C ARG A 167 -12.42 8.54 9.73
N VAL A 168 -12.74 7.80 8.66
CA VAL A 168 -12.60 6.33 8.61
C VAL A 168 -11.15 5.92 8.85
N LEU A 169 -10.20 6.49 8.10
CA LEU A 169 -8.78 6.14 8.26
C LEU A 169 -8.27 6.47 9.68
N LYS A 170 -8.64 7.62 10.23
CA LYS A 170 -8.28 8.01 11.60
C LYS A 170 -8.90 7.08 12.65
N GLY A 171 -10.19 6.76 12.54
CA GLY A 171 -10.88 5.86 13.47
C GLY A 171 -10.27 4.46 13.46
N ILE A 172 -9.98 3.92 12.27
CA ILE A 172 -9.33 2.62 12.14
C ILE A 172 -7.93 2.62 12.77
N LYS A 173 -7.15 3.70 12.62
CA LYS A 173 -5.88 3.85 13.34
C LYS A 173 -6.06 3.79 14.84
N GLU A 174 -7.09 4.45 15.39
CA GLU A 174 -7.34 4.50 16.84
C GLU A 174 -7.82 3.16 17.38
N ASP A 175 -8.72 2.49 16.66
CA ASP A 175 -9.25 1.17 17.02
C ASP A 175 -8.17 0.08 17.00
N ILE A 176 -7.34 0.06 15.95
CA ILE A 176 -6.31 -0.96 15.78
C ILE A 176 -5.09 -0.65 16.65
N ASN A 177 -4.70 0.62 16.70
CA ASN A 177 -3.42 1.11 17.23
C ASN A 177 -2.21 0.34 16.64
N PRO A 178 -1.97 0.46 15.32
CA PRO A 178 -0.94 -0.32 14.63
C PRO A 178 0.47 0.13 15.02
N GLU A 179 1.42 -0.82 15.09
CA GLU A 179 2.84 -0.50 15.26
C GLU A 179 3.45 0.07 13.98
N TYR A 180 2.99 -0.45 12.83
CA TYR A 180 3.51 -0.10 11.51
C TYR A 180 2.39 0.31 10.55
N GLY A 181 2.67 1.32 9.73
CA GLY A 181 1.75 1.84 8.73
C GLY A 181 2.38 1.87 7.35
N PHE A 182 1.61 1.56 6.31
CA PHE A 182 2.05 1.70 4.92
C PHE A 182 1.09 2.59 4.15
N ASN A 183 1.60 3.76 3.75
CA ASN A 183 0.90 4.71 2.90
C ASN A 183 1.23 4.40 1.44
N LEU A 184 0.28 3.83 0.71
CA LEU A 184 0.52 3.33 -0.65
C LEU A 184 -0.03 4.30 -1.69
N HIS A 185 0.85 4.75 -2.59
CA HIS A 185 0.59 5.75 -3.62
C HIS A 185 1.18 5.34 -4.97
N ASN A 186 0.90 6.14 -6.00
CA ASN A 186 1.56 6.08 -7.29
C ASN A 186 2.35 7.38 -7.56
N MET A 187 3.56 7.25 -8.11
CA MET A 187 4.31 8.39 -8.63
C MET A 187 3.87 8.74 -10.06
N GLY A 188 4.28 9.92 -10.55
CA GLY A 188 4.10 10.28 -11.95
C GLY A 188 4.86 9.35 -12.89
N GLY A 189 4.31 9.06 -14.07
CA GLY A 189 4.80 8.01 -14.97
C GLY A 189 6.17 8.22 -15.66
N ARG A 190 7.00 9.19 -15.24
CA ARG A 190 8.31 9.50 -15.86
C ARG A 190 9.38 9.92 -14.85
N GLU A 191 9.27 9.50 -13.59
CA GLU A 191 10.32 9.78 -12.61
C GLU A 191 11.49 8.82 -12.78
N THR A 192 12.72 9.30 -12.59
CA THR A 192 13.96 8.51 -12.69
C THR A 192 14.67 8.43 -11.35
N ALA A 193 15.42 7.34 -11.13
CA ALA A 193 16.27 7.18 -9.95
C ALA A 193 17.52 8.08 -10.04
N GLY A 194 17.36 9.37 -9.77
CA GLY A 194 18.41 10.39 -9.94
C GLY A 194 18.48 10.94 -11.37
N ASP A 195 19.37 11.91 -11.59
CA ASP A 195 19.53 12.56 -12.90
C ASP A 195 20.11 11.57 -13.92
N GLY A 196 19.34 11.25 -14.96
CA GLY A 196 19.73 10.26 -15.99
C GLY A 196 19.67 8.80 -15.52
N GLY A 197 19.04 8.52 -14.38
CA GLY A 197 18.83 7.16 -13.87
C GLY A 197 17.74 6.39 -14.61
N LYS A 198 17.58 5.10 -14.28
CA LYS A 198 16.49 4.26 -14.81
C LYS A 198 15.12 4.79 -14.36
N LEU A 199 14.05 4.43 -15.08
CA LEU A 199 12.69 4.71 -14.61
C LEU A 199 12.48 4.15 -13.20
N LEU A 200 11.85 4.98 -12.38
CA LEU A 200 11.62 4.70 -10.98
C LEU A 200 10.41 3.77 -10.85
N ASN A 201 10.65 2.60 -10.28
CA ASN A 201 9.59 1.63 -10.04
C ASN A 201 9.01 1.79 -8.64
N ILE A 202 9.86 2.09 -7.64
CA ILE A 202 9.44 2.26 -6.25
C ILE A 202 10.20 3.43 -5.61
N ALA A 203 9.47 4.37 -5.00
CA ALA A 203 10.06 5.38 -4.13
C ALA A 203 9.64 5.14 -2.68
N LEU A 204 10.62 5.17 -1.76
CA LEU A 204 10.38 4.92 -0.35
C LEU A 204 10.66 6.17 0.48
N MET A 205 9.83 6.42 1.50
CA MET A 205 10.08 7.44 2.49
C MET A 205 9.55 7.04 3.87
N ALA A 206 10.33 7.32 4.91
CA ALA A 206 9.82 7.43 6.27
C ALA A 206 9.39 8.89 6.47
N PRO A 207 8.08 9.20 6.57
CA PRO A 207 7.58 10.56 6.60
C PRO A 207 8.21 11.39 7.73
N PRO A 208 8.35 12.72 7.56
CA PRO A 208 8.86 13.57 8.63
C PRO A 208 7.91 13.56 9.84
N PHE A 209 8.47 13.55 11.05
CA PHE A 209 7.69 13.63 12.29
C PHE A 209 7.26 15.07 12.60
N ASN A 210 8.14 16.03 12.29
CA ASN A 210 7.93 17.47 12.44
C ASN A 210 8.82 18.26 11.46
N LYS A 211 8.65 19.58 11.41
CA LYS A 211 9.47 20.48 10.59
C LYS A 211 10.97 20.44 10.94
N GLY A 212 11.30 20.21 12.22
CA GLY A 212 12.67 20.23 12.72
C GLY A 212 13.45 18.93 12.45
N GLU A 213 12.83 17.93 11.84
CA GLU A 213 13.40 16.60 11.64
C GLU A 213 13.93 15.93 12.92
N GLU A 214 13.34 16.27 14.06
CA GLU A 214 13.79 15.78 15.37
C GLU A 214 13.80 14.25 15.44
N ALA A 215 14.68 13.71 16.29
CA ALA A 215 14.75 12.29 16.56
C ALA A 215 13.42 11.81 17.17
N SER A 216 12.89 10.73 16.61
CA SER A 216 11.63 10.14 17.06
C SER A 216 11.78 8.63 16.95
N PRO A 217 11.65 7.86 18.05
CA PRO A 217 11.78 6.40 18.01
C PRO A 217 10.87 5.76 16.95
N THR A 218 9.69 6.35 16.75
CA THR A 218 8.73 5.91 15.75
C THR A 218 9.24 6.13 14.32
N ARG A 219 9.87 7.28 14.05
CA ARG A 219 10.43 7.61 12.73
C ARG A 219 11.71 6.83 12.48
N ASP A 220 12.51 6.61 13.51
CA ASP A 220 13.75 5.83 13.40
C ASP A 220 13.47 4.36 13.08
N ARG A 221 12.44 3.77 13.69
CA ARG A 221 11.94 2.44 13.27
C ARG A 221 11.44 2.42 11.83
N ALA A 222 10.75 3.48 11.38
CA ALA A 222 10.32 3.58 9.98
C ALA A 222 11.51 3.72 9.01
N LYS A 223 12.55 4.48 9.38
CA LYS A 223 13.80 4.60 8.61
C LYS A 223 14.52 3.25 8.51
N GLN A 224 14.63 2.51 9.61
CA GLN A 224 15.20 1.16 9.62
C GLN A 224 14.43 0.24 8.67
N LEU A 225 13.09 0.31 8.69
CA LEU A 225 12.25 -0.45 7.79
C LEU A 225 12.48 -0.06 6.33
N VAL A 226 12.56 1.24 6.00
CA VAL A 226 12.88 1.72 4.65
C VAL A 226 14.23 1.21 4.16
N VAL A 227 15.27 1.24 5.01
CA VAL A 227 16.61 0.75 4.65
C VAL A 227 16.58 -0.74 4.32
N GLU A 228 15.88 -1.53 5.13
CA GLU A 228 15.77 -2.96 4.90
C GLU A 228 14.90 -3.30 3.67
N ILE A 229 13.79 -2.58 3.45
CA ILE A 229 13.00 -2.74 2.22
C ILE A 229 13.87 -2.41 1.01
N LYS A 230 14.59 -1.29 1.05
CA LYS A 230 15.49 -0.89 -0.04
C LYS A 230 16.56 -1.94 -0.30
N ARG A 231 17.22 -2.45 0.74
CA ARG A 231 18.27 -3.48 0.61
C ARG A 231 17.76 -4.72 -0.12
N ILE A 232 16.52 -5.11 0.14
CA ILE A 232 15.91 -6.26 -0.53
C ILE A 232 15.50 -5.90 -1.96
N LEU A 233 14.91 -4.72 -2.16
CA LEU A 233 14.55 -4.24 -3.48
C LEU A 233 15.74 -4.07 -4.41
N ASP A 234 16.88 -3.60 -3.91
CA ASP A 234 18.10 -3.47 -4.72
C ASP A 234 18.58 -4.84 -5.24
N GLN A 235 18.24 -5.94 -4.55
CA GLN A 235 18.54 -7.30 -5.03
C GLN A 235 17.56 -7.80 -6.10
N LEU A 236 16.38 -7.18 -6.21
CA LEU A 236 15.30 -7.61 -7.10
C LEU A 236 15.16 -6.71 -8.34
N ILE A 237 15.30 -5.39 -8.16
CA ILE A 237 15.08 -4.35 -9.17
C ILE A 237 16.18 -3.29 -9.09
N GLU A 238 17.43 -3.72 -9.22
CA GLU A 238 18.62 -2.87 -9.08
C GLU A 238 18.54 -1.60 -9.94
N GLY A 239 18.69 -0.45 -9.29
CA GLY A 239 18.66 0.86 -9.94
C GLY A 239 17.26 1.45 -10.19
N HIS A 240 16.18 0.75 -9.79
CA HIS A 240 14.80 1.22 -9.96
C HIS A 240 14.15 1.69 -8.63
N VAL A 241 14.96 1.92 -7.60
CA VAL A 241 14.50 2.30 -6.25
C VAL A 241 15.15 3.61 -5.84
N ALA A 242 14.34 4.58 -5.40
CA ALA A 242 14.82 5.87 -4.93
C ALA A 242 14.25 6.24 -3.56
N LYS A 243 14.92 7.18 -2.91
CA LYS A 243 14.37 7.87 -1.74
C LYS A 243 13.40 8.94 -2.23
N TYR A 244 12.15 8.87 -1.79
CA TYR A 244 11.19 9.94 -2.03
C TYR A 244 11.53 11.15 -1.15
N LYS A 245 11.51 12.35 -1.74
CA LYS A 245 11.83 13.60 -1.05
C LYS A 245 10.57 14.44 -0.91
N ALA A 246 10.12 14.67 0.31
CA ALA A 246 9.04 15.59 0.62
C ALA A 246 9.30 16.32 1.93
N ASP A 247 8.88 17.58 1.99
CA ASP A 247 8.91 18.39 3.20
C ASP A 247 7.78 17.97 4.17
N TYR A 248 7.94 18.33 5.45
CA TYR A 248 6.91 18.11 6.45
C TYR A 248 5.59 18.81 6.08
N MET A 249 4.53 18.01 5.97
CA MET A 249 3.17 18.41 5.69
C MET A 249 2.25 17.87 6.78
N PRO A 250 1.95 18.64 7.85
CA PRO A 250 1.15 18.15 8.98
C PRO A 250 -0.29 17.74 8.59
N ARG A 251 -0.73 18.17 7.41
CA ARG A 251 -2.04 17.84 6.83
C ARG A 251 -2.05 16.52 6.05
N ALA A 252 -0.89 15.93 5.77
CA ALA A 252 -0.75 14.66 5.10
C ALA A 252 -0.85 13.51 6.11
N PHE A 253 -1.45 12.40 5.69
CA PHE A 253 -1.67 11.26 6.56
C PHE A 253 -0.38 10.52 6.90
N GLY A 254 0.62 10.50 6.02
CA GLY A 254 1.93 9.93 6.33
C GLY A 254 2.57 10.58 7.56
N ASP A 255 2.70 11.90 7.54
CA ASP A 255 3.25 12.71 8.63
C ASP A 255 2.37 12.63 9.88
N ALA A 256 1.04 12.68 9.72
CA ALA A 256 0.12 12.59 10.83
C ALA A 256 0.19 11.23 11.54
N PHE A 257 0.29 10.12 10.80
CA PHE A 257 0.47 8.79 11.39
C PHE A 257 1.81 8.66 12.11
N GLN A 258 2.87 9.22 11.52
CA GLN A 258 4.19 9.29 12.15
C GLN A 258 4.12 10.04 13.49
N HIS A 259 3.38 11.15 13.52
CA HIS A 259 3.09 11.92 14.71
C HIS A 259 2.21 11.18 15.72
N TRP A 260 1.24 10.40 15.26
CA TRP A 260 0.33 9.60 16.09
C TRP A 260 0.93 8.29 16.60
N GLY A 261 2.25 8.12 16.51
CA GLY A 261 2.99 7.00 17.09
C GLY A 261 3.06 5.74 16.21
N VAL A 262 2.70 5.84 14.93
CA VAL A 262 2.80 4.71 13.98
C VAL A 262 4.09 4.82 13.17
N SER A 263 4.87 3.73 13.09
CA SER A 263 6.07 3.68 12.27
C SER A 263 5.68 3.53 10.80
N THR A 264 5.48 4.66 10.13
CA THR A 264 4.88 4.72 8.80
C THR A 264 5.93 4.76 7.69
N VAL A 265 5.70 3.97 6.65
CA VAL A 265 6.47 4.01 5.41
C VAL A 265 5.53 4.41 4.28
N LEU A 266 5.94 5.42 3.53
CA LEU A 266 5.34 5.77 2.26
C LEU A 266 6.01 4.95 1.16
N ILE A 267 5.18 4.37 0.28
CA ILE A 267 5.61 3.65 -0.92
C ILE A 267 4.90 4.29 -2.11
N GLU A 268 5.66 4.94 -2.98
CA GLU A 268 5.19 5.36 -4.30
C GLU A 268 5.49 4.26 -5.31
N SER A 269 4.49 3.88 -6.10
CA SER A 269 4.59 2.90 -7.18
C SER A 269 4.70 3.60 -8.54
N GLY A 270 5.71 3.28 -9.33
CA GLY A 270 5.95 3.85 -10.65
C GLY A 270 5.61 2.91 -11.79
N LEU A 271 5.75 3.42 -13.01
CA LEU A 271 5.60 2.60 -14.22
C LEU A 271 6.92 1.88 -14.51
N THR A 272 6.82 0.64 -14.97
CA THR A 272 7.95 -0.05 -15.60
C THR A 272 8.12 0.43 -17.04
N ASP A 273 9.37 0.49 -17.53
CA ASP A 273 9.67 0.75 -18.94
C ASP A 273 9.01 -0.35 -19.79
N ASN A 274 7.85 -0.05 -20.39
CA ASN A 274 7.19 -0.93 -21.35
C ASN A 274 7.74 -0.69 -22.78
N THR A 275 9.04 -0.42 -22.90
CA THR A 275 9.71 -0.17 -24.18
C THR A 275 10.43 -1.40 -24.73
N ASP A 276 9.83 -2.59 -24.59
CA ASP A 276 10.20 -3.71 -25.46
C ASP A 276 8.96 -4.26 -26.19
N PRO A 277 8.84 -4.03 -27.51
CA PRO A 277 7.74 -4.53 -28.31
C PRO A 277 8.04 -5.96 -28.79
N HIS A 278 7.84 -6.96 -27.94
CA HIS A 278 7.84 -8.37 -28.33
C HIS A 278 6.67 -9.14 -27.71
#